data_AF-A0A376TIL3-F1
#
_entry.id   AF-A0A376TIL3-F1
#
_cell.length_a   1.000
_cell.length_b   1.000
_cell.length_c   1.000
_cell.angle_alpha   90.00
_cell.angle_beta   90.00
_cell.angle_gamma   90.00
#
_symmetry.space_group_name_H-M   'P 1'
#
loop_
_entity.id
_entity.type
_entity.pdbx_description
1 polymer ?
#
loop_
_entity_poly.entity_id
_entity_poly.type
_entity_poly.pdbx_seq_one_letter_code
_entity_poly.pdbx_strand_id
1 'polypeptide(L)'
;MSAGLRELEQQADWVLVEGAGGWFTPLSDTFTFADWVTQEQLPVILVVGVKLGCINHAMLTAQAIQHAGLTLAGWVANDVTPPGKRHAEYMTTLTRMIPAPLLGEIPWLAENPENAATGKYINLALL
;
A
#
# COMPACT_ATOMS: atom_id res chain seq x y z
N MET A 1 -1.22 -18.16 8.32
CA MET A 1 -1.14 -16.68 8.41
C MET A 1 -1.93 -16.17 9.61
N SER A 2 -3.24 -16.45 9.70
CA SER A 2 -4.09 -16.00 10.82
C SER A 2 -3.54 -16.32 12.21
N ALA A 3 -3.09 -17.56 12.48
CA ALA A 3 -2.54 -17.92 13.79
C ALA A 3 -1.31 -17.06 14.17
N GLY A 4 -0.41 -16.79 13.22
CA GLY A 4 0.75 -15.93 13.46
C GLY A 4 0.36 -14.46 13.68
N LEU A 5 -0.67 -13.97 12.99
CA LEU A 5 -1.24 -12.65 13.27
C LEU A 5 -1.78 -12.58 14.71
N ARG A 6 -2.56 -13.57 15.14
CA ARG A 6 -3.10 -13.64 16.52
C ARG A 6 -2.00 -13.77 17.59
N GLU A 7 -0.85 -14.33 17.26
CA GLU A 7 0.31 -14.39 18.16
C GLU A 7 1.00 -13.03 18.29
N LEU A 8 1.14 -12.28 17.19
CA LEU A 8 1.69 -10.92 17.21
C LEU A 8 0.78 -9.94 17.95
N GLU A 9 -0.53 -10.07 17.81
CA GLU A 9 -1.52 -9.25 18.53
C GLU A 9 -1.44 -9.41 20.06
N GLN A 10 -0.85 -10.49 20.58
CA GLN A 10 -0.61 -10.64 22.03
C GLN A 10 0.57 -9.80 22.52
N GLN A 11 1.42 -9.33 21.61
CA GLN A 11 2.69 -8.68 21.93
C GLN A 11 2.75 -7.22 21.43
N ALA A 12 1.88 -6.84 20.48
CA ALA A 12 1.89 -5.54 19.84
C ALA A 12 0.47 -4.97 19.68
N ASP A 13 0.33 -3.70 20.04
CA ASP A 13 -0.92 -2.94 19.85
C ASP A 13 -1.09 -2.44 18.41
N TRP A 14 -0.02 -2.50 17.59
CA TRP A 14 -0.01 -2.07 16.21
C TRP A 14 0.78 -3.06 15.35
N VAL A 15 0.10 -3.74 14.43
CA VAL A 15 0.68 -4.76 13.55
C VAL A 15 0.48 -4.35 12.09
N LEU A 16 1.59 -4.23 11.36
CA LEU A 16 1.58 -4.07 9.91
C LEU A 16 1.82 -5.44 9.27
N VAL A 17 0.93 -5.85 8.37
CA VAL A 17 1.06 -7.10 7.60
C VAL A 17 1.42 -6.78 6.16
N GLU A 18 2.56 -7.27 5.71
CA GLU A 18 2.97 -7.20 4.30
C GLU A 18 2.55 -8.49 3.57
N GLY A 19 1.96 -8.34 2.38
CA GLY A 19 1.73 -9.46 1.47
C GLY A 19 2.99 -9.86 0.70
N ALA A 20 2.83 -10.68 -0.34
CA ALA A 20 3.90 -10.91 -1.32
C ALA A 20 3.39 -10.58 -2.73
N GLY A 21 4.11 -9.71 -3.45
CA GLY A 21 3.69 -9.28 -4.79
C GLY A 21 2.49 -8.33 -4.78
N GLY A 22 1.50 -8.58 -5.64
CA GLY A 22 0.31 -7.75 -5.80
C GLY A 22 -0.93 -8.32 -5.10
N TRP A 23 -2.07 -7.63 -5.26
CA TRP A 23 -3.33 -7.98 -4.58
C TRP A 23 -3.79 -9.43 -4.82
N PHE A 24 -3.77 -9.89 -6.07
CA PHE A 24 -4.23 -11.23 -6.46
C PHE A 24 -3.11 -12.26 -6.54
N THR A 25 -2.02 -12.11 -5.77
CA THR A 25 -0.95 -13.13 -5.74
C THR A 25 -1.52 -14.47 -5.27
N PRO A 26 -1.38 -15.56 -6.06
CA PRO A 26 -1.84 -16.89 -5.68
C PRO A 26 -1.00 -17.47 -4.54
N LEU A 27 -1.68 -18.07 -3.56
CA LEU A 27 -1.11 -18.88 -2.48
C LEU A 27 -1.28 -20.38 -2.76
N SER A 28 -2.29 -20.73 -3.54
CA SER A 28 -2.52 -22.04 -4.12
C SER A 28 -3.26 -21.88 -5.45
N ASP A 29 -3.57 -22.99 -6.11
CA ASP A 29 -4.35 -23.00 -7.36
C ASP A 29 -5.78 -22.45 -7.19
N THR A 30 -6.28 -22.35 -5.95
CA THR A 30 -7.66 -21.95 -5.63
C THR A 30 -7.76 -20.86 -4.58
N PHE A 31 -6.64 -20.28 -4.14
CA PHE A 31 -6.60 -19.32 -3.05
C PHE A 31 -5.54 -18.25 -3.29
N THR A 32 -5.89 -17.00 -3.03
CA THR A 32 -5.05 -15.82 -3.22
C THR A 32 -4.83 -15.07 -1.90
N PHE A 33 -3.86 -14.16 -1.89
CA PHE A 33 -3.69 -13.23 -0.76
C PHE A 33 -4.95 -12.38 -0.51
N ALA A 34 -5.61 -11.90 -1.58
CA ALA A 34 -6.86 -11.15 -1.46
C ALA A 34 -7.94 -11.94 -0.69
N ASP A 35 -8.03 -13.25 -0.88
CA ASP A 35 -9.00 -14.09 -0.16
C ASP A 35 -8.70 -14.11 1.35
N TRP A 36 -7.44 -14.22 1.74
CA TRP A 36 -7.05 -14.19 3.16
C TRP A 36 -7.28 -12.80 3.80
N VAL A 37 -6.88 -11.73 3.11
CA VAL A 37 -7.09 -10.35 3.59
C VAL A 37 -8.60 -10.06 3.75
N THR A 38 -9.41 -10.58 2.83
CA THR A 38 -10.88 -10.49 2.91
C THR A 38 -11.42 -11.28 4.10
N GLN A 39 -10.90 -12.48 4.39
CA GLN A 39 -11.32 -13.25 5.56
C GLN A 39 -10.99 -12.55 6.89
N GLU A 40 -9.80 -11.93 6.99
CA GLU A 40 -9.37 -11.20 8.19
C GLU A 40 -9.97 -9.79 8.29
N GLN A 41 -10.67 -9.31 7.25
CA GLN A 41 -11.27 -7.97 7.18
C GLN A 41 -10.27 -6.84 7.47
N LEU A 42 -9.02 -7.02 7.03
CA LEU A 42 -7.96 -6.05 7.33
C LEU A 42 -8.12 -4.78 6.49
N PRO A 43 -7.99 -3.58 7.09
CA PRO A 43 -7.84 -2.35 6.33
C PRO A 43 -6.56 -2.39 5.50
N VAL A 44 -6.62 -1.89 4.27
CA VAL A 44 -5.53 -1.98 3.30
C VAL A 44 -4.85 -0.62 3.13
N ILE A 45 -3.51 -0.61 3.12
CA ILE A 45 -2.70 0.51 2.66
C ILE A 45 -2.13 0.16 1.29
N LEU A 46 -2.34 1.03 0.29
CA LEU A 46 -1.80 0.85 -1.05
C LEU A 46 -0.47 1.60 -1.22
N VAL A 47 0.62 0.90 -1.54
CA VAL A 47 1.89 1.54 -1.91
C VAL A 47 1.96 1.72 -3.43
N VAL A 48 2.11 2.96 -3.89
CA VAL A 48 2.17 3.31 -5.31
C VAL A 48 3.59 3.74 -5.66
N GLY A 49 4.30 2.92 -6.45
CA GLY A 49 5.55 3.32 -7.07
C GLY A 49 5.29 4.36 -8.16
N VAL A 50 5.77 5.59 -7.98
CA VAL A 50 5.50 6.72 -8.89
C VAL A 50 6.31 6.57 -10.18
N LYS A 51 5.69 5.98 -11.21
CA LYS A 51 6.24 5.77 -12.54
C LYS A 51 5.15 5.63 -13.60
N LEU A 52 5.52 5.61 -14.88
CA LEU A 52 4.56 5.36 -15.97
C LEU A 52 3.79 4.05 -15.73
N GLY A 53 2.46 4.12 -15.88
CA GLY A 53 1.54 3.01 -15.61
C GLY A 53 0.97 2.97 -14.18
N CYS A 54 1.53 3.71 -13.22
CA CYS A 54 1.10 3.65 -11.82
C CYS A 54 -0.37 4.07 -11.61
N ILE A 55 -0.87 5.05 -12.38
CA ILE A 55 -2.28 5.49 -12.29
C ILE A 55 -3.23 4.33 -12.59
N ASN A 56 -2.97 3.58 -13.68
CA ASN A 56 -3.79 2.43 -14.04
C ASN A 56 -3.74 1.34 -12.95
N HIS A 57 -2.55 0.97 -12.49
CA HIS A 57 -2.41 -0.05 -11.45
C HIS A 57 -3.07 0.37 -10.14
N ALA A 58 -2.88 1.62 -9.69
CA ALA A 58 -3.49 2.13 -8.48
C ALA A 58 -5.02 2.07 -8.55
N MET A 59 -5.61 2.45 -9.70
CA MET A 59 -7.07 2.38 -9.87
C MET A 59 -7.61 0.96 -9.93
N LEU A 60 -6.92 0.05 -10.64
CA LEU A 60 -7.31 -1.36 -10.68
C LEU A 60 -7.26 -1.99 -9.29
N THR A 61 -6.20 -1.72 -8.52
CA THR A 61 -6.05 -2.25 -7.17
C THR A 61 -7.05 -1.63 -6.20
N ALA A 62 -7.26 -0.32 -6.24
CA ALA A 62 -8.24 0.37 -5.37
C ALA A 62 -9.67 -0.15 -5.62
N GLN A 63 -10.08 -0.32 -6.88
CA GLN A 63 -11.39 -0.88 -7.20
C GLN A 63 -11.53 -2.33 -6.73
N ALA A 64 -10.49 -3.16 -6.90
CA ALA A 64 -10.51 -4.55 -6.43
C ALA A 64 -10.67 -4.65 -4.91
N ILE A 65 -9.98 -3.78 -4.15
CA ILE A 65 -10.11 -3.71 -2.68
C ILE A 65 -11.53 -3.30 -2.28
N GLN A 66 -12.06 -2.24 -2.90
CA GLN A 66 -13.42 -1.76 -2.60
C GLN A 66 -14.50 -2.78 -2.96
N HIS A 67 -14.38 -3.46 -4.10
CA HIS A 67 -15.30 -4.52 -4.50
C HIS A 67 -15.22 -5.77 -3.61
N ALA A 68 -14.09 -6.01 -2.96
CA ALA A 68 -13.97 -7.04 -1.92
C ALA A 68 -14.65 -6.63 -0.59
N GLY A 69 -15.23 -5.44 -0.51
CA GLY A 69 -15.89 -4.92 0.70
C GLY A 69 -14.92 -4.41 1.76
N LEU A 70 -13.65 -4.20 1.40
CA LEU A 70 -12.61 -3.80 2.34
C LEU A 70 -12.40 -2.27 2.36
N THR A 71 -11.89 -1.80 3.49
CA THR A 71 -11.49 -0.39 3.64
C THR A 71 -10.11 -0.17 3.04
N LEU A 72 -10.01 0.72 2.05
CA LEU A 72 -8.72 1.29 1.63
C LEU A 72 -8.39 2.46 2.58
N ALA A 73 -7.62 2.18 3.63
CA ALA A 73 -7.37 3.12 4.73
C ALA A 73 -6.46 4.28 4.32
N GLY A 74 -5.59 4.07 3.34
CA GLY A 74 -4.68 5.09 2.86
C GLY A 74 -3.79 4.60 1.73
N TRP A 75 -2.98 5.49 1.20
CA TRP A 75 -1.95 5.14 0.24
C TRP A 75 -0.66 5.91 0.48
N VAL A 76 0.46 5.31 0.06
CA VAL A 76 1.80 5.88 0.16
C VAL A 76 2.38 6.03 -1.24
N ALA A 77 2.86 7.22 -1.58
CA ALA A 77 3.66 7.42 -2.78
C ALA A 77 5.12 7.03 -2.48
N ASN A 78 5.70 6.22 -3.35
CA ASN A 78 7.11 5.85 -3.28
C ASN A 78 7.82 6.21 -4.58
N ASP A 79 8.80 7.11 -4.50
CA ASP A 79 9.60 7.54 -5.64
C ASP A 79 10.66 6.47 -5.98
N VAL A 80 10.28 5.57 -6.88
CA VAL A 80 11.14 4.45 -7.31
C VAL A 80 12.24 4.85 -8.31
N THR A 81 12.18 6.08 -8.81
CA THR A 81 13.17 6.68 -9.72
C THR A 81 13.36 8.14 -9.35
N PRO A 82 14.51 8.76 -9.69
CA PRO A 82 14.68 10.20 -9.56
C PRO A 82 13.48 10.96 -10.17
N PRO A 83 12.96 12.01 -9.50
CA PRO A 83 11.78 12.73 -9.97
C PRO A 83 11.91 13.21 -11.41
N GLY A 84 10.98 12.78 -12.27
CA GLY A 84 10.87 13.24 -13.65
C GLY A 84 10.07 14.53 -13.79
N LYS A 85 10.05 15.11 -15.00
CA LYS A 85 9.39 16.40 -15.29
C LYS A 85 7.90 16.48 -14.92
N ARG A 86 7.20 15.34 -14.87
CA ARG A 86 5.75 15.27 -14.65
C ARG A 86 5.35 14.77 -13.26
N HIS A 87 6.28 14.71 -12.32
CA HIS A 87 6.06 14.12 -11.00
C HIS A 87 4.85 14.79 -10.29
N ALA A 88 4.79 16.12 -10.29
CA ALA A 88 3.68 16.87 -9.68
C ALA A 88 2.31 16.54 -10.30
N GLU A 89 2.24 16.36 -11.63
CA GLU A 89 1.01 15.99 -12.33
C GLU A 89 0.58 14.55 -12.05
N TYR A 90 1.54 13.63 -11.88
CA TYR A 90 1.27 12.27 -11.41
C TYR A 90 0.69 12.30 -9.99
N MET A 91 1.33 13.02 -9.07
CA MET A 91 0.88 13.15 -7.68
C MET A 91 -0.52 13.77 -7.60
N THR A 92 -0.77 14.85 -8.34
CA THR A 92 -2.10 15.48 -8.41
C THR A 92 -3.16 14.50 -8.93
N THR A 93 -2.82 13.69 -9.93
CA THR A 93 -3.75 12.72 -10.51
C THR A 93 -4.03 11.57 -9.55
N LEU A 94 -3.00 11.00 -8.92
CA LEU A 94 -3.14 9.91 -7.95
C LEU A 94 -3.96 10.36 -6.73
N THR A 95 -3.67 11.53 -6.14
CA THR A 95 -4.41 12.08 -5.01
C THR A 95 -5.89 12.31 -5.33
N ARG A 96 -6.22 12.74 -6.56
CA ARG A 96 -7.61 12.92 -6.98
C ARG A 96 -8.35 11.59 -7.20
N MET A 97 -7.65 10.58 -7.70
CA MET A 97 -8.28 9.36 -8.21
C MET A 97 -8.35 8.23 -7.18
N ILE A 98 -7.37 8.13 -6.28
CA ILE A 98 -7.35 7.11 -5.22
C ILE A 98 -8.32 7.54 -4.11
N PRO A 99 -9.36 6.73 -3.79
CA PRO A 99 -10.38 7.09 -2.81
C PRO A 99 -9.93 6.84 -1.37
N ALA A 100 -8.76 7.32 -1.00
CA ALA A 100 -8.14 7.15 0.32
C ALA A 100 -7.13 8.29 0.59
N PRO A 101 -6.85 8.62 1.86
CA PRO A 101 -5.88 9.66 2.19
C PRO A 101 -4.46 9.29 1.73
N LEU A 102 -3.74 10.29 1.20
CA LEU A 102 -2.29 10.19 1.01
C LEU A 102 -1.62 10.29 2.37
N LEU A 103 -1.00 9.21 2.83
CA LEU A 103 -0.34 9.14 4.12
C LEU A 103 1.04 9.79 4.10
N GLY A 104 1.68 9.84 2.94
CA GLY A 104 3.03 10.34 2.79
C GLY A 104 3.65 10.01 1.44
N GLU A 105 4.75 10.71 1.15
CA GLU A 105 5.59 10.49 -0.02
C GLU A 105 7.02 10.19 0.45
N ILE A 106 7.50 8.99 0.15
CA ILE A 106 8.89 8.60 0.41
C ILE A 106 9.71 8.98 -0.84
N PRO A 107 10.73 9.87 -0.68
CA PRO A 107 11.51 10.34 -1.81
C PRO A 107 12.41 9.25 -2.37
N TRP A 108 12.95 9.48 -3.57
CA TRP A 108 13.95 8.58 -4.14
C TRP A 108 15.21 8.57 -3.27
N LEU A 109 15.56 7.40 -2.77
CA LEU A 109 16.73 7.14 -1.94
C LEU A 109 17.65 6.16 -2.69
N ALA A 110 18.86 6.62 -3.02
CA ALA A 110 19.77 5.89 -3.90
C ALA A 110 20.42 4.66 -3.23
N GLU A 111 20.71 4.74 -1.93
CA GLU A 111 21.46 3.73 -1.19
C GLU A 111 20.68 3.28 0.04
N ASN A 112 20.53 1.95 0.19
CA ASN A 112 19.94 1.26 1.34
C ASN A 112 18.67 1.94 1.91
N PRO A 113 17.63 2.20 1.08
CA PRO A 113 16.42 2.90 1.50
C PRO A 113 15.71 2.25 2.70
N GLU A 114 15.81 0.93 2.85
CA GLU A 114 15.22 0.14 3.94
C GLU A 114 15.81 0.47 5.32
N ASN A 115 17.04 1.00 5.36
CA ASN A 115 17.72 1.39 6.61
C ASN A 115 17.66 2.91 6.85
N ALA A 116 17.07 3.67 5.92
CA ALA A 116 16.95 5.11 6.06
C ALA A 116 15.82 5.49 7.04
N ALA A 117 15.98 6.62 7.73
CA ALA A 117 14.94 7.15 8.62
C ALA A 117 13.77 7.76 7.82
N THR A 118 12.86 6.91 7.36
CA THR A 118 11.73 7.27 6.47
C THR A 118 10.42 7.57 7.20
N GLY A 119 10.30 7.22 8.49
CA GLY A 119 9.07 7.46 9.27
C GLY A 119 8.61 8.92 9.28
N LYS A 120 9.53 9.87 9.14
CA LYS A 120 9.23 11.32 9.02
C LYS A 120 8.40 11.71 7.80
N TYR A 121 8.31 10.84 6.79
CA TYR A 121 7.52 11.06 5.59
C TYR A 121 6.07 10.62 5.72
N ILE A 122 5.72 9.89 6.78
CA ILE A 122 4.40 9.32 6.99
C ILE A 122 3.66 10.07 8.10
N ASN A 123 2.42 10.50 7.82
CA ASN A 123 1.53 11.09 8.79
C ASN A 123 0.48 10.07 9.26
N LEU A 124 0.76 9.41 10.39
CA LEU A 124 -0.15 8.42 10.98
C LEU A 124 -1.46 9.01 11.52
N ALA A 125 -1.56 10.34 11.70
CA ALA A 125 -2.82 10.97 12.13
C ALA A 125 -3.90 11.00 11.02
N LEU A 126 -3.53 10.63 9.78
CA LEU A 126 -4.45 10.48 8.66
C LEU A 126 -5.01 9.06 8.53
N LEU A 127 -4.53 8.12 9.35
CA LEU A 127 -4.94 6.72 9.36
C LEU A 127 -6.04 6.46 10.39
#